data_AF-A0A931HS57-F1
#
_entry.id   AF-A0A931HS57-F1
#
_cell.length_a   1.000
_cell.length_b   1.000
_cell.length_c   1.000
_cell.angle_alpha   90.00
_cell.angle_beta   90.00
_cell.angle_gamma   90.00
#
_symmetry.space_group_name_H-M   'P 1'
#
loop_
_entity.id
_entity.type
_entity.pdbx_description
1 polymer ?
#
loop_
_entity_poly.entity_id
_entity_poly.type
_entity_poly.pdbx_seq_one_letter_code
_entity_poly.pdbx_strand_id
1 'polypeptide(L)'
;MTQGATKRTPTSRLPDGFGVRIDPRVRAFSAGRVLIGGSPTRMLKLAPAAAAMLDDGYLRVVDSRTAVVARRLLDSGVGNPRPTALPSTSDVTVVVPAKDNPAGLRRLLQALESVRVIVVDDGSETPFVAPEAGRVTVLRHETSRGPAAARNTGMRAATTPFVAFLDSDVVPRIGWLEAILGHFTDPAVALVAPRIVALDPDSAPLARYEHARSSLDLGRREAAVVAGSPVAYVPSAAMVVRRDVLDELGGFDETMHVAEDVDLCWRLQQSGWRLRYEPVARVAHDHRIGFRKWFTRKAFYGTGAAPLAA
;
A
#
# COMPACT_ATOMS: atom_id res chain seq x y z
N MET A 1 25.40 -8.56 -23.55
CA MET A 1 25.51 -9.69 -22.59
C MET A 1 24.97 -9.21 -21.26
N THR A 2 23.66 -9.30 -21.07
CA THR A 2 22.99 -8.87 -19.85
C THR A 2 23.05 -10.02 -18.86
N GLN A 3 23.86 -9.87 -17.81
CA GLN A 3 23.86 -10.79 -16.67
C GLN A 3 22.43 -10.84 -16.11
N GLY A 4 21.83 -12.03 -16.13
CA GLY A 4 20.51 -12.25 -15.52
C GLY A 4 20.61 -11.98 -14.04
N ALA A 5 20.08 -10.84 -13.59
CA ALA A 5 19.90 -10.58 -12.16
C ALA A 5 19.04 -11.70 -11.58
N THR A 6 19.63 -12.54 -10.74
CA THR A 6 18.88 -13.52 -9.95
C THR A 6 17.85 -12.79 -9.11
N LYS A 7 16.58 -12.90 -9.50
CA LYS A 7 15.45 -12.26 -8.83
C LYS A 7 15.44 -12.69 -7.37
N ARG A 8 15.49 -11.73 -6.43
CA ARG A 8 15.58 -12.02 -5.00
C ARG A 8 14.31 -12.72 -4.54
N THR A 9 14.43 -13.94 -4.04
CA THR A 9 13.30 -14.64 -3.42
C THR A 9 13.01 -14.02 -2.06
N PRO A 10 11.77 -13.62 -1.75
CA PRO A 10 11.43 -13.05 -0.45
C PRO A 10 11.77 -14.02 0.68
N THR A 11 12.36 -13.51 1.76
CA THR A 11 12.67 -14.34 2.93
C THR A 11 11.37 -14.79 3.60
N SER A 12 11.17 -16.09 3.76
CA SER A 12 9.93 -16.64 4.30
C SER A 12 9.87 -16.66 5.82
N ARG A 13 11.01 -16.64 6.52
CA ARG A 13 11.07 -16.66 7.99
C ARG A 13 10.69 -15.30 8.57
N LEU A 14 9.68 -15.29 9.45
CA LEU A 14 9.31 -14.11 10.25
C LEU A 14 10.32 -13.90 11.39
N PRO A 15 10.58 -12.66 11.82
CA PRO A 15 11.51 -12.38 12.91
C PRO A 15 10.95 -12.85 14.25
N ASP A 16 11.85 -13.11 15.19
CA ASP A 16 11.47 -13.45 16.57
C ASP A 16 10.77 -12.25 17.21
N GLY A 17 9.72 -12.53 18.00
CA GLY A 17 8.82 -11.52 18.54
C GLY A 17 7.67 -11.12 17.63
N PHE A 18 7.65 -11.52 16.34
CA PHE A 18 6.52 -11.23 15.44
C PHE A 18 5.26 -11.96 15.90
N GLY A 19 4.15 -11.24 16.01
CA GLY A 19 2.85 -11.81 16.38
C GLY A 19 1.98 -12.12 15.17
N VAL A 20 1.15 -13.14 15.27
CA VAL A 20 0.07 -13.45 14.33
C VAL A 20 -1.19 -13.74 15.13
N ARG A 21 -2.31 -13.12 14.76
CA ARG A 21 -3.62 -13.38 15.36
C ARG A 21 -4.55 -13.98 14.32
N ILE A 22 -5.28 -15.03 14.67
CA ILE A 22 -6.34 -15.58 13.84
C ILE A 22 -7.36 -14.48 13.51
N ASP A 23 -7.75 -14.36 12.24
CA ASP A 23 -8.76 -13.39 11.80
C ASP A 23 -10.08 -13.70 12.53
N PRO A 24 -10.77 -12.71 13.13
CA PRO A 24 -12.00 -12.93 13.90
C PRO A 24 -13.13 -13.65 13.13
N ARG A 25 -13.08 -13.69 11.80
CA ARG A 25 -14.07 -14.39 10.95
C ARG A 25 -13.73 -15.85 10.72
N VAL A 26 -12.53 -16.29 11.09
CA VAL A 26 -12.11 -17.69 10.96
C VAL A 26 -12.86 -18.50 12.00
N ARG A 27 -13.54 -19.53 11.54
CA ARG A 27 -14.20 -20.49 12.42
C ARG A 27 -13.22 -21.59 12.79
N ALA A 28 -13.08 -21.81 14.10
CA ALA A 28 -12.26 -22.88 14.66
C ALA A 28 -13.13 -24.07 15.04
N PHE A 29 -12.69 -25.28 14.66
CA PHE A 29 -13.31 -26.55 15.00
C PHE A 29 -12.27 -27.51 15.57
N SER A 30 -12.72 -28.63 16.16
CA SER A 30 -11.85 -29.67 16.70
C SER A 30 -10.80 -29.11 17.69
N ALA A 31 -11.25 -28.31 18.66
CA ALA A 31 -10.40 -27.62 19.62
C ALA A 31 -9.27 -26.79 18.96
N GLY A 32 -9.61 -25.97 17.96
CA GLY A 32 -8.65 -25.08 17.28
C GLY A 32 -7.81 -25.74 16.18
N ARG A 33 -7.97 -27.04 15.94
CA ARG A 33 -7.15 -27.79 14.96
C ARG A 33 -7.62 -27.62 13.52
N VAL A 34 -8.87 -27.24 13.28
CA VAL A 34 -9.40 -26.99 11.94
C VAL A 34 -9.88 -25.56 11.87
N LEU A 35 -9.26 -24.77 11.00
CA LEU A 35 -9.57 -23.36 10.79
C LEU A 35 -10.20 -23.20 9.40
N ILE A 36 -11.38 -22.57 9.33
CA ILE A 36 -12.06 -22.29 8.07
C ILE A 36 -12.29 -20.78 7.95
N GLY A 37 -11.72 -20.17 6.93
CA GLY A 37 -11.86 -18.74 6.67
C GLY A 37 -10.80 -18.21 5.71
N GLY A 38 -10.52 -16.91 5.80
CA GLY A 38 -9.58 -16.21 4.93
C GLY A 38 -10.17 -15.81 3.58
N SER A 39 -9.33 -15.19 2.75
CA SER A 39 -9.73 -14.77 1.40
C SER A 39 -8.58 -15.03 0.40
N PRO A 40 -8.75 -15.96 -0.55
CA PRO A 40 -9.91 -16.84 -0.74
C PRO A 40 -10.14 -17.76 0.47
N THR A 41 -11.38 -18.23 0.66
CA THR A 41 -11.73 -19.12 1.78
C THR A 41 -10.94 -20.42 1.69
N ARG A 42 -10.25 -20.79 2.77
CA ARG A 42 -9.48 -22.03 2.90
C ARG A 42 -9.85 -22.77 4.17
N MET A 43 -9.68 -24.09 4.13
CA MET A 43 -9.68 -24.95 5.30
C MET A 43 -8.22 -25.32 5.63
N LEU A 44 -7.74 -24.90 6.78
CA LEU A 44 -6.40 -25.24 7.29
C LEU A 44 -6.54 -26.25 8.43
N LYS A 45 -5.85 -27.39 8.30
CA LYS A 45 -5.73 -28.40 9.36
C LYS A 45 -4.38 -28.27 10.04
N LEU A 46 -4.38 -27.94 11.33
CA LEU A 46 -3.19 -27.84 12.16
C LEU A 46 -2.89 -29.21 12.80
N ALA A 47 -1.61 -29.59 12.79
CA ALA A 47 -1.13 -30.67 13.62
C ALA A 47 -1.33 -30.31 15.12
N PRO A 48 -1.51 -31.30 16.02
CA PRO A 48 -1.71 -31.02 17.44
C PRO A 48 -0.62 -30.10 18.04
N ALA A 49 0.64 -30.34 17.69
CA ALA A 49 1.76 -29.51 18.13
C ALA A 49 1.67 -28.06 17.63
N ALA A 50 1.13 -27.81 16.43
CA ALA A 50 0.95 -26.46 15.91
C ALA A 50 -0.27 -25.76 16.52
N ALA A 51 -1.35 -26.49 16.80
CA ALA A 51 -2.51 -25.95 17.50
C ALA A 51 -2.16 -25.54 18.94
N ALA A 52 -1.31 -26.32 19.62
CA ALA A 52 -0.81 -26.00 20.96
C ALA A 52 0.12 -24.76 21.02
N MET A 53 0.60 -24.27 19.87
CA MET A 53 1.37 -23.01 19.79
C MET A 53 0.48 -21.77 19.80
N LEU A 54 -0.84 -21.93 19.62
CA LEU A 54 -1.80 -20.83 19.66
C LEU A 54 -2.30 -20.66 21.09
N ASP A 55 -2.17 -19.45 21.61
CA ASP A 55 -2.73 -19.01 22.88
C ASP A 55 -3.86 -18.01 22.60
N ASP A 56 -5.11 -18.42 22.85
CA ASP A 56 -6.33 -17.67 22.50
C ASP A 56 -6.33 -17.11 21.05
N GLY A 57 -5.91 -17.95 20.09
CA GLY A 57 -5.82 -17.57 18.68
C GLY A 57 -4.68 -16.59 18.35
N TYR A 58 -3.76 -16.36 19.28
CA TYR A 58 -2.53 -15.60 19.07
C TYR A 58 -1.32 -16.53 19.05
N LEU A 59 -0.36 -16.26 18.16
CA LEU A 59 0.91 -16.96 18.09
C LEU A 59 2.03 -15.93 18.04
N ARG A 60 3.04 -16.10 18.90
CA ARG A 60 4.28 -15.33 18.90
C ARG A 60 5.41 -16.18 18.32
N VAL A 61 6.16 -15.62 17.39
CA VAL A 61 7.36 -16.26 16.85
C VAL A 61 8.48 -16.20 17.89
N VAL A 62 9.01 -17.35 18.30
CA VAL A 62 10.12 -17.47 19.26
C VAL A 62 11.21 -18.45 18.79
N ASP A 63 10.89 -19.27 17.79
CA ASP A 63 11.80 -20.23 17.19
C ASP A 63 11.41 -20.49 15.71
N SER A 64 12.17 -21.32 15.02
CA SER A 64 11.89 -21.66 13.62
C SER A 64 10.57 -22.41 13.42
N ARG A 65 10.08 -23.16 14.41
CA ARG A 65 8.82 -23.93 14.28
C ARG A 65 7.61 -22.99 14.34
N THR A 66 7.59 -22.11 15.33
CA THR A 66 6.57 -21.06 15.46
C THR A 66 6.59 -20.11 14.27
N ALA A 67 7.77 -19.76 13.73
CA ALA A 67 7.90 -18.98 12.50
C ALA A 67 7.22 -19.65 11.29
N VAL A 68 7.37 -20.97 11.12
CA VAL A 68 6.72 -21.74 10.04
C VAL A 68 5.20 -21.74 10.20
N VAL A 69 4.69 -21.97 11.41
CA VAL A 69 3.24 -21.95 11.66
C VAL A 69 2.68 -20.55 11.42
N ALA A 70 3.34 -19.50 11.95
CA ALA A 70 2.99 -18.10 11.72
C ALA A 70 2.89 -17.76 10.24
N ARG A 71 3.91 -18.11 9.44
CA ARG A 71 3.91 -17.89 7.99
C ARG A 71 2.74 -18.60 7.31
N ARG A 72 2.45 -19.85 7.67
CA ARG A 72 1.33 -20.60 7.11
C ARG A 72 -0.02 -19.95 7.41
N LEU A 73 -0.22 -19.43 8.63
CA LEU A 73 -1.46 -18.73 9.00
C LEU A 73 -1.65 -17.46 8.18
N LEU A 74 -0.58 -16.67 7.98
CA LEU A 74 -0.60 -15.46 7.17
C LEU A 74 -0.85 -15.76 5.68
N ASP A 75 -0.13 -16.74 5.12
CA ASP A 75 -0.20 -17.09 3.69
C ASP A 75 -1.50 -17.82 3.32
N SER A 76 -2.16 -18.49 4.28
CA SER A 76 -3.50 -19.04 4.06
C SER A 76 -4.62 -18.02 4.27
N GLY A 77 -4.28 -16.78 4.67
CA GLY A 77 -5.24 -15.71 4.92
C GLY A 77 -6.10 -15.90 6.18
N VAL A 78 -5.79 -16.86 7.05
CA VAL A 78 -6.55 -17.12 8.28
C VAL A 78 -5.98 -16.38 9.49
N GLY A 79 -4.81 -15.75 9.34
CA GLY A 79 -4.19 -14.92 10.36
C GLY A 79 -3.81 -13.55 9.82
N ASN A 80 -3.78 -12.59 10.73
CA ASN A 80 -3.37 -11.21 10.51
C ASN A 80 -2.10 -10.89 11.31
N PRO A 81 -1.19 -10.08 10.74
CA PRO A 81 0.07 -9.76 11.40
C PRO A 81 -0.15 -8.85 12.62
N ARG A 82 0.62 -9.07 13.67
CA ARG A 82 0.70 -8.26 14.88
C ARG A 82 2.17 -7.96 15.15
N PRO A 83 2.78 -7.05 14.36
CA PRO A 83 4.18 -6.72 14.50
C PRO A 83 4.44 -6.06 15.86
N THR A 84 5.63 -6.28 16.41
CA THR A 84 6.04 -5.78 17.72
C THR A 84 7.06 -4.64 17.64
N ALA A 85 7.75 -4.52 16.51
CA ALA A 85 8.66 -3.42 16.22
C ALA A 85 8.10 -2.59 15.05
N LEU A 86 8.46 -1.31 15.03
CA LEU A 86 8.11 -0.38 13.96
C LEU A 86 9.41 0.22 13.40
N PRO A 87 9.65 0.13 12.08
CA PRO A 87 10.62 0.99 11.41
C PRO A 87 10.38 2.47 11.73
N SER A 88 11.42 3.29 11.62
CA SER A 88 11.31 4.72 11.90
C SER A 88 10.61 5.44 10.75
N THR A 89 9.86 6.51 11.05
CA THR A 89 9.32 7.40 10.02
C THR A 89 10.42 8.12 9.24
N SER A 90 11.64 8.21 9.80
CA SER A 90 12.84 8.69 9.09
C SER A 90 13.31 7.75 7.97
N ASP A 91 12.87 6.48 7.99
CA ASP A 91 13.20 5.47 6.97
C ASP A 91 12.28 5.58 5.75
N VAL A 92 11.47 6.65 5.66
CA VAL A 92 10.48 6.87 4.61
C VAL A 92 10.74 8.19 3.91
N THR A 93 10.72 8.14 2.58
CA THR A 93 10.60 9.33 1.73
C THR A 93 9.24 9.30 1.06
N VAL A 94 8.47 10.37 1.22
CA VAL A 94 7.19 10.53 0.56
C VAL A 94 7.43 11.12 -0.82
N VAL A 95 6.93 10.47 -1.87
CA VAL A 95 6.94 10.95 -3.25
C VAL A 95 5.53 11.41 -3.61
N VAL A 96 5.43 12.67 -4.06
CA VAL A 96 4.17 13.30 -4.42
C VAL A 96 4.21 13.68 -5.91
N PRO A 97 3.59 12.91 -6.82
CA PRO A 97 3.35 13.37 -8.18
C PRO A 97 2.33 14.51 -8.15
N ALA A 98 2.64 15.63 -8.79
CA ALA A 98 1.78 16.81 -8.79
C ALA A 98 1.76 17.49 -10.16
N LYS A 99 0.56 17.90 -10.58
CA LYS A 99 0.36 18.75 -11.75
C LYS A 99 -0.83 19.68 -11.51
N ASP A 100 -0.61 20.98 -11.63
CA ASP A 100 -1.65 22.03 -11.56
C ASP A 100 -2.57 21.98 -10.30
N ASN A 101 -2.03 21.51 -9.16
CA ASN A 101 -2.76 21.40 -7.88
C ASN A 101 -2.03 22.03 -6.68
N PRO A 102 -1.74 23.35 -6.70
CA PRO A 102 -1.06 24.02 -5.60
C PRO A 102 -1.84 23.99 -4.28
N ALA A 103 -3.19 24.00 -4.35
CA ALA A 103 -4.03 24.02 -3.17
C ALA A 103 -4.05 22.68 -2.43
N GLY A 104 -4.13 21.56 -3.17
CA GLY A 104 -4.02 20.22 -2.61
C GLY A 104 -2.61 19.97 -2.06
N LEU A 105 -1.58 20.27 -2.86
CA LEU A 105 -0.19 20.06 -2.46
C LEU A 105 0.15 20.76 -1.15
N ARG A 106 -0.23 22.04 -0.99
CA ARG A 106 0.00 22.78 0.27
C ARG A 106 -0.64 22.09 1.47
N ARG A 107 -1.88 21.60 1.32
CA ARG A 107 -2.62 20.92 2.38
C ARG A 107 -1.95 19.59 2.74
N LEU A 108 -1.51 18.82 1.73
CA LEU A 108 -0.76 17.60 1.95
C LEU A 108 0.56 17.87 2.68
N LEU A 109 1.32 18.88 2.26
CA LEU A 109 2.60 19.22 2.87
C LEU A 109 2.47 19.65 4.34
N GLN A 110 1.36 20.28 4.73
CA GLN A 110 1.02 20.56 6.14
C GLN A 110 0.77 19.29 6.94
N ALA A 111 0.15 18.26 6.34
CA ALA A 111 -0.05 16.97 7.01
C ALA A 111 1.23 16.11 7.12
N LEU A 112 2.30 16.48 6.41
CA LEU A 112 3.56 15.73 6.32
C LEU A 112 4.73 16.40 7.06
N GLU A 113 4.46 17.28 8.02
CA GLU A 113 5.46 18.15 8.68
C GLU A 113 6.71 17.43 9.23
N SER A 114 6.62 16.16 9.58
CA SER A 114 7.71 15.35 10.15
C SER A 114 8.42 14.41 9.16
N VAL A 115 8.06 14.42 7.88
CA VAL A 115 8.56 13.43 6.90
C VAL A 115 9.29 14.11 5.74
N ARG A 116 10.32 13.43 5.20
CA ARG A 116 11.00 13.86 3.97
C ARG A 116 10.06 13.70 2.79
N VAL A 117 9.96 14.73 1.96
CA VAL A 117 9.07 14.77 0.80
C VAL A 117 9.86 15.10 -0.46
N ILE A 118 9.60 14.37 -1.54
CA ILE A 118 10.00 14.69 -2.89
C ILE A 118 8.72 14.95 -3.69
N VAL A 119 8.50 16.20 -4.06
CA VAL A 119 7.44 16.58 -4.99
C VAL A 119 7.98 16.47 -6.41
N VAL A 120 7.24 15.80 -7.28
CA VAL A 120 7.57 15.73 -8.70
C VAL A 120 6.52 16.52 -9.48
N ASP A 121 6.91 17.71 -9.91
CA ASP A 121 6.12 18.60 -10.75
C ASP A 121 6.13 18.09 -12.20
N ASP A 122 5.03 17.47 -12.63
CA ASP A 122 4.90 16.86 -13.94
C ASP A 122 4.44 17.87 -15.01
N GLY A 123 5.17 18.98 -15.12
CA GLY A 123 4.93 20.03 -16.10
C GLY A 123 3.71 20.91 -15.79
N SER A 124 3.56 21.36 -14.53
CA SER A 124 2.53 22.36 -14.18
C SER A 124 2.76 23.68 -14.90
N GLU A 125 1.66 24.38 -15.21
CA GLU A 125 1.67 25.70 -15.86
C GLU A 125 2.45 26.72 -15.01
N THR A 126 2.19 26.73 -13.71
CA THR A 126 3.00 27.46 -12.72
C THR A 126 3.87 26.47 -11.96
N PRO A 127 5.22 26.55 -12.06
CA PRO A 127 6.11 25.63 -11.35
C PRO A 127 5.91 25.65 -9.84
N PHE A 128 6.00 24.48 -9.21
CA PHE A 128 6.09 24.42 -7.75
C PHE A 128 7.46 24.89 -7.27
N VAL A 129 7.48 25.68 -6.21
CA VAL A 129 8.71 26.17 -5.58
C VAL A 129 8.89 25.45 -4.26
N ALA A 130 10.08 24.87 -4.05
CA ALA A 130 10.43 24.28 -2.77
C ALA A 130 10.50 25.38 -1.70
N PRO A 131 10.00 25.15 -0.47
CA PRO A 131 10.26 26.07 0.63
C PRO A 131 11.78 26.19 0.86
N GLU A 132 12.27 27.41 1.18
CA GLU A 132 13.70 27.74 1.31
C GLU A 132 14.47 26.89 2.34
N ALA A 133 13.76 26.27 3.29
CA ALA A 133 14.33 25.39 4.28
C ALA A 133 13.69 23.99 4.22
N GLY A 134 14.54 22.97 4.15
CA GLY A 134 14.24 21.70 4.79
C GLY A 134 13.65 20.59 3.93
N ARG A 135 12.88 19.73 4.62
CA ARG A 135 12.46 18.36 4.27
C ARG A 135 11.83 18.12 2.89
N VAL A 136 11.54 19.16 2.10
CA VAL A 136 10.83 19.08 0.81
C VAL A 136 11.80 19.38 -0.33
N THR A 137 11.93 18.44 -1.26
CA THR A 137 12.64 18.62 -2.53
C THR A 137 11.62 18.68 -3.66
N VAL A 138 11.81 19.56 -4.65
CA VAL A 138 10.98 19.61 -5.85
C VAL A 138 11.82 19.22 -7.05
N LEU A 139 11.35 18.22 -7.80
CA LEU A 139 11.89 17.82 -9.11
C LEU A 139 10.87 18.20 -10.17
N ARG A 140 11.31 18.76 -11.29
CA ARG A 140 10.41 19.19 -12.37
C ARG A 140 10.68 18.43 -13.65
N HIS A 141 9.60 18.00 -14.30
CA HIS A 141 9.61 17.65 -15.71
C HIS A 141 9.24 18.88 -16.54
N GLU A 142 9.98 19.14 -17.61
CA GLU A 142 9.67 20.24 -18.55
C GLU A 142 8.32 20.05 -19.23
N THR A 143 7.97 18.80 -19.53
CA THR A 143 6.69 18.39 -20.10
C THR A 143 6.09 17.26 -19.28
N SER A 144 4.76 17.18 -19.27
CA SER A 144 4.04 16.13 -18.54
C SER A 144 4.35 14.76 -19.12
N ARG A 145 4.85 13.85 -18.27
CA ARG A 145 5.21 12.47 -18.59
C ARG A 145 4.26 11.45 -17.97
N GLY A 146 3.27 11.92 -17.21
CA GLY A 146 2.28 11.08 -16.57
C GLY A 146 2.66 10.66 -15.15
N PRO A 147 1.67 10.17 -14.37
CA PRO A 147 1.83 9.91 -12.95
C PRO A 147 2.81 8.76 -12.65
N ALA A 148 2.86 7.71 -13.49
CA ALA A 148 3.81 6.62 -13.37
C ALA A 148 5.27 7.11 -13.49
N ALA A 149 5.57 7.90 -14.53
CA ALA A 149 6.88 8.49 -14.72
C ALA A 149 7.26 9.45 -13.59
N ALA A 150 6.32 10.27 -13.11
CA ALA A 150 6.55 11.16 -11.97
C ALA A 150 6.87 10.38 -10.68
N ARG A 151 6.12 9.30 -10.38
CA ARG A 151 6.41 8.42 -9.23
C ARG A 151 7.78 7.77 -9.34
N ASN A 152 8.13 7.25 -10.51
CA ASN A 152 9.45 6.67 -10.74
C ASN A 152 10.59 7.70 -10.59
N THR A 153 10.41 8.92 -11.09
CA THR A 153 11.39 10.01 -10.90
C THR A 153 11.62 10.29 -9.41
N GLY A 154 10.55 10.40 -8.62
CA GLY A 154 10.66 10.62 -7.18
C GLY A 154 11.29 9.43 -6.45
N MET A 155 10.90 8.20 -6.82
CA MET A 155 11.47 6.97 -6.27
C MET A 155 12.98 6.90 -6.49
N ARG A 156 13.45 7.17 -7.72
CA ARG A 156 14.88 7.16 -8.06
C ARG A 156 15.70 8.19 -7.27
N ALA A 157 15.07 9.28 -6.85
CA ALA A 157 15.68 10.29 -6.00
C ALA A 157 15.61 9.96 -4.49
N ALA A 158 14.77 9.00 -4.08
CA ALA A 158 14.60 8.63 -2.68
C ALA A 158 15.75 7.74 -2.17
N THR A 159 16.39 8.15 -1.08
CA THR A 159 17.53 7.43 -0.49
C THR A 159 17.15 6.49 0.66
N THR A 160 15.89 6.51 1.09
CA THR A 160 15.40 5.73 2.24
C THR A 160 14.98 4.30 1.88
N PRO A 161 14.94 3.38 2.86
CA PRO A 161 14.50 1.99 2.63
C PRO A 161 13.06 1.86 2.12
N PHE A 162 12.18 2.79 2.49
CA PHE A 162 10.78 2.81 2.07
C PHE A 162 10.46 4.08 1.30
N VAL A 163 9.57 3.94 0.31
CA VAL A 163 8.98 5.04 -0.44
C VAL A 163 7.48 5.02 -0.22
N ALA A 164 6.93 6.16 0.19
CA ALA A 164 5.49 6.35 0.27
C ALA A 164 5.01 7.18 -0.93
N PHE A 165 4.10 6.67 -1.73
CA PHE A 165 3.44 7.45 -2.78
C PHE A 165 2.16 8.05 -2.21
N LEU A 166 1.99 9.36 -2.35
CA LEU A 166 0.76 10.09 -1.99
C LEU A 166 0.40 11.05 -3.12
N ASP A 167 -0.85 11.02 -3.57
CA ASP A 167 -1.32 11.99 -4.58
C ASP A 167 -1.51 13.39 -3.96
N SER A 168 -1.33 14.43 -4.77
CA SER A 168 -1.45 15.83 -4.30
C SER A 168 -2.84 16.23 -3.76
N ASP A 169 -3.89 15.42 -3.98
CA ASP A 169 -5.26 15.63 -3.50
C ASP A 169 -5.62 14.77 -2.27
N VAL A 170 -4.64 14.17 -1.59
CA VAL A 170 -4.86 13.42 -0.34
C VAL A 170 -4.31 14.11 0.91
N VAL A 171 -4.79 13.69 2.08
CA VAL A 171 -4.38 14.17 3.40
C VAL A 171 -4.30 12.98 4.35
N PRO A 172 -3.10 12.49 4.70
CA PRO A 172 -2.97 11.42 5.67
C PRO A 172 -3.43 11.84 7.07
N ARG A 173 -4.03 10.92 7.82
CA ARG A 173 -4.37 11.15 9.24
C ARG A 173 -3.19 10.83 10.14
N ILE A 174 -3.14 11.43 11.33
CA ILE A 174 -2.13 11.16 12.36
C ILE A 174 -2.07 9.63 12.63
N GLY A 175 -0.85 9.08 12.73
CA GLY A 175 -0.61 7.66 13.00
C GLY A 175 -0.66 6.74 11.78
N TRP A 176 -0.94 7.27 10.58
CA TRP A 176 -1.09 6.45 9.37
C TRP A 176 0.19 5.69 9.01
N LEU A 177 1.35 6.33 9.13
CA LEU A 177 2.61 5.79 8.68
C LEU A 177 3.11 4.73 9.66
N GLU A 178 2.98 4.96 10.96
CA GLU A 178 3.31 4.03 12.03
C GLU A 178 2.52 2.73 11.91
N ALA A 179 1.21 2.84 11.64
CA ALA A 179 0.34 1.68 11.43
C ALA A 179 0.77 0.86 10.19
N ILE A 180 1.23 1.53 9.13
CA ILE A 180 1.74 0.87 7.92
C ILE A 180 3.11 0.23 8.18
N LEU A 181 4.04 0.95 8.80
CA LEU A 181 5.44 0.57 8.87
C LEU A 181 5.67 -0.75 9.60
N GLY A 182 4.84 -1.07 10.60
CA GLY A 182 4.93 -2.34 11.32
C GLY A 182 4.85 -3.57 10.42
N HIS A 183 4.09 -3.51 9.32
CA HIS A 183 3.97 -4.63 8.38
C HIS A 183 5.29 -4.96 7.68
N PHE A 184 6.20 -4.00 7.53
CA PHE A 184 7.53 -4.22 6.94
C PHE A 184 8.54 -4.89 7.89
N THR A 185 8.15 -5.23 9.12
CA THR A 185 8.93 -6.19 9.91
C THR A 185 8.86 -7.59 9.32
N ASP A 186 7.83 -7.90 8.51
CA ASP A 186 7.82 -9.08 7.66
C ASP A 186 8.70 -8.82 6.42
N PRO A 187 9.84 -9.52 6.27
CA PRO A 187 10.74 -9.34 5.14
C PRO A 187 10.13 -9.76 3.80
N ALA A 188 8.98 -10.47 3.79
CA ALA A 188 8.27 -10.83 2.58
C ALA A 188 7.21 -9.81 2.15
N VAL A 189 6.90 -8.80 2.97
CA VAL A 189 5.95 -7.73 2.61
C VAL A 189 6.67 -6.66 1.82
N ALA A 190 6.21 -6.40 0.59
CA ALA A 190 6.79 -5.36 -0.28
C ALA A 190 5.95 -4.09 -0.33
N LEU A 191 4.63 -4.19 -0.13
CA LEU A 191 3.71 -3.06 -0.27
C LEU A 191 2.63 -3.12 0.79
N VAL A 192 2.29 -1.95 1.34
CA VAL A 192 1.20 -1.77 2.29
C VAL A 192 0.43 -0.51 1.92
N ALA A 193 -0.90 -0.59 1.86
CA ALA A 193 -1.75 0.57 1.60
C ALA A 193 -2.69 0.87 2.78
N PRO A 194 -2.94 2.16 3.09
CA PRO A 194 -3.97 2.57 4.03
C PRO A 194 -5.36 2.47 3.41
N ARG A 195 -6.38 2.66 4.25
CA ARG A 195 -7.73 2.94 3.78
C ARG A 195 -7.87 4.37 3.27
N ILE A 196 -8.32 4.51 2.04
CA ILE A 196 -8.74 5.80 1.49
C ILE A 196 -10.15 6.12 2.00
N VAL A 197 -10.33 7.31 2.57
CA VAL A 197 -11.62 7.82 3.05
C VAL A 197 -11.91 9.19 2.42
N ALA A 198 -13.17 9.62 2.40
CA ALA A 198 -13.48 10.98 1.97
C ALA A 198 -12.94 12.03 2.97
N LEU A 199 -12.35 13.12 2.47
CA LEU A 199 -11.88 14.24 3.29
C LEU A 199 -13.02 15.03 3.94
N ASP A 200 -14.04 15.36 3.15
CA ASP A 200 -15.25 16.02 3.64
C ASP A 200 -16.47 15.32 3.03
N PRO A 201 -16.98 14.27 3.69
CA PRO A 201 -18.06 13.46 3.15
C PRO A 201 -19.36 14.25 2.99
N ASP A 202 -19.53 15.38 3.70
CA ASP A 202 -20.77 16.17 3.69
C ASP A 202 -20.71 17.43 2.84
N SER A 203 -19.51 17.81 2.36
CA SER A 203 -19.30 19.00 1.52
C SER A 203 -20.17 19.08 0.27
N ALA A 204 -20.52 17.94 -0.34
CA ALA A 204 -21.30 17.89 -1.57
C ALA A 204 -22.00 16.53 -1.75
N PRO A 205 -23.10 16.46 -2.53
CA PRO A 205 -23.77 15.20 -2.87
C PRO A 205 -22.82 14.15 -3.47
N LEU A 206 -21.84 14.57 -4.27
CA LEU A 206 -20.83 13.68 -4.84
C LEU A 206 -19.83 13.17 -3.79
N ALA A 207 -19.46 14.00 -2.83
CA ALA A 207 -18.60 13.58 -1.72
C ALA A 207 -19.33 12.57 -0.81
N ARG A 208 -20.64 12.73 -0.61
CA ARG A 208 -21.49 11.74 0.07
C ARG A 208 -21.57 10.42 -0.69
N TYR A 209 -21.73 10.48 -2.01
CA TYR A 209 -21.73 9.30 -2.86
C TYR A 209 -20.38 8.56 -2.80
N GLU A 210 -19.26 9.26 -2.99
CA GLU A 210 -17.93 8.66 -2.88
C GLU A 210 -17.65 8.15 -1.46
N HIS A 211 -18.10 8.84 -0.42
CA HIS A 211 -18.01 8.31 0.95
C HIS A 211 -18.74 6.96 1.11
N ALA A 212 -19.87 6.78 0.45
CA ALA A 212 -20.66 5.55 0.52
C ALA A 212 -20.21 4.46 -0.46
N ARG A 213 -19.62 4.82 -1.61
CA ARG A 213 -19.42 3.94 -2.77
C ARG A 213 -18.08 4.14 -3.49
N SER A 214 -17.08 4.76 -2.85
CA SER A 214 -15.79 4.98 -3.51
C SER A 214 -15.13 3.66 -3.91
N SER A 215 -14.62 3.61 -5.14
CA SER A 215 -13.78 2.51 -5.61
C SER A 215 -12.42 2.47 -4.91
N LEU A 216 -12.05 3.53 -4.18
CA LEU A 216 -10.79 3.63 -3.45
C LEU A 216 -10.92 3.15 -1.99
N ASP A 217 -12.13 3.09 -1.43
CA ASP A 217 -12.37 2.57 -0.08
C ASP A 217 -12.58 1.06 -0.13
N LEU A 218 -11.52 0.30 0.18
CA LEU A 218 -11.52 -1.17 0.15
C LEU A 218 -12.12 -1.79 1.42
N GLY A 219 -12.79 -0.99 2.25
CA GLY A 219 -13.50 -1.42 3.44
C GLY A 219 -12.69 -1.32 4.72
N ARG A 220 -13.32 -1.73 5.83
CA ARG A 220 -12.80 -1.55 7.20
C ARG A 220 -11.95 -2.72 7.70
N ARG A 221 -11.69 -3.70 6.85
CA ARG A 221 -11.08 -4.97 7.26
C ARG A 221 -9.67 -5.05 6.72
N GLU A 222 -8.74 -5.39 7.60
CA GLU A 222 -7.37 -5.74 7.19
C GLU A 222 -7.42 -6.96 6.29
N ALA A 223 -6.55 -6.99 5.28
CA ALA A 223 -6.52 -8.06 4.30
C ALA A 223 -5.12 -8.22 3.68
N ALA A 224 -4.83 -9.42 3.19
CA ALA A 224 -3.83 -9.58 2.14
C ALA A 224 -4.40 -8.98 0.85
N VAL A 225 -3.56 -8.27 0.10
CA VAL A 225 -3.92 -7.81 -1.25
C VAL A 225 -3.57 -8.94 -2.21
N VAL A 226 -4.61 -9.56 -2.78
CA VAL A 226 -4.45 -10.73 -3.63
C VAL A 226 -5.39 -10.64 -4.83
N ALA A 227 -4.85 -10.66 -6.04
CA ALA A 227 -5.62 -10.80 -7.27
C ALA A 227 -6.74 -11.87 -7.15
N GLY A 228 -7.97 -11.50 -7.51
CA GLY A 228 -9.15 -12.36 -7.40
C GLY A 228 -9.76 -12.47 -5.98
N SER A 229 -9.19 -11.80 -4.98
CA SER A 229 -9.79 -11.65 -3.64
C SER A 229 -10.57 -10.32 -3.53
N PRO A 230 -11.34 -10.09 -2.45
CA PRO A 230 -12.05 -8.83 -2.21
C PRO A 230 -11.16 -7.59 -2.20
N VAL A 231 -9.87 -7.74 -1.90
CA VAL A 231 -8.85 -6.68 -2.01
C VAL A 231 -7.85 -7.12 -3.08
N ALA A 232 -8.23 -6.92 -4.35
CA ALA A 232 -7.46 -7.44 -5.49
C ALA A 232 -6.23 -6.61 -5.86
N TYR A 233 -6.26 -5.32 -5.57
CA TYR A 233 -5.18 -4.36 -5.75
C TYR A 233 -5.39 -3.20 -4.77
N VAL A 234 -4.44 -2.28 -4.68
CA VAL A 234 -4.54 -1.08 -3.85
C VAL A 234 -4.17 0.18 -4.64
N PRO A 235 -4.90 1.30 -4.50
CA PRO A 235 -4.66 2.49 -5.31
C PRO A 235 -3.32 3.18 -5.01
N SER A 236 -2.66 3.71 -6.04
CA SER A 236 -1.44 4.52 -5.89
C SER A 236 -1.65 5.91 -5.26
N ALA A 237 -2.92 6.28 -5.01
CA ALA A 237 -3.30 7.48 -4.26
C ALA A 237 -2.67 7.53 -2.87
N ALA A 238 -2.52 6.37 -2.22
CA ALA A 238 -1.68 6.21 -1.05
C ALA A 238 -1.17 4.78 -0.92
N MET A 239 0.14 4.59 -0.91
CA MET A 239 0.78 3.30 -0.63
C MET A 239 2.21 3.50 -0.14
N VAL A 240 2.73 2.55 0.62
CA VAL A 240 4.14 2.48 1.00
C VAL A 240 4.74 1.21 0.42
N VAL A 241 5.93 1.32 -0.14
CA VAL A 241 6.63 0.23 -0.83
C VAL A 241 8.07 0.14 -0.34
N ARG A 242 8.62 -1.07 -0.28
CA ARG A 242 10.07 -1.28 -0.16
C ARG A 242 10.77 -0.74 -1.40
N ARG A 243 11.73 0.17 -1.22
CA ARG A 243 12.41 0.81 -2.35
C ARG A 243 13.22 -0.21 -3.15
N ASP A 244 14.00 -1.05 -2.47
CA ASP A 244 14.85 -2.07 -3.12
C ASP A 244 14.03 -3.02 -4.01
N VAL A 245 12.87 -3.47 -3.51
CA VAL A 245 11.94 -4.31 -4.29
C VAL A 245 11.37 -3.58 -5.51
N LEU A 246 11.04 -2.30 -5.35
CA LEU A 246 10.48 -1.50 -6.44
C LEU A 246 11.54 -1.19 -7.52
N ASP A 247 12.78 -0.92 -7.10
CA ASP A 247 13.94 -0.75 -7.98
C ASP A 247 14.21 -2.03 -8.79
N GLU A 248 14.19 -3.20 -8.13
CA GLU A 248 14.34 -4.52 -8.79
C GLU A 248 13.25 -4.79 -9.84
N LEU A 249 12.03 -4.28 -9.63
CA LEU A 249 10.91 -4.42 -10.57
C LEU A 249 10.90 -3.37 -11.69
N GLY A 250 11.83 -2.42 -11.68
CA GLY A 250 11.86 -1.30 -12.62
C GLY A 250 10.82 -0.22 -12.37
N GLY A 251 10.19 -0.20 -11.18
CA GLY A 251 9.16 0.78 -10.81
C GLY A 251 7.78 0.52 -11.42
N PHE A 252 7.03 1.62 -11.61
CA PHE A 252 5.78 1.64 -12.37
C PHE A 252 6.06 1.58 -13.87
N ASP A 253 5.17 0.97 -14.65
CA ASP A 253 5.25 1.03 -16.10
C ASP A 253 4.91 2.45 -16.59
N GLU A 254 5.93 3.19 -17.07
CA GLU A 254 5.76 4.58 -17.54
C GLU A 254 4.90 4.68 -18.81
N THR A 255 4.62 3.58 -19.52
CA THR A 255 3.72 3.56 -20.68
C THR A 255 2.24 3.55 -20.27
N MET A 256 1.94 3.11 -19.04
CA MET A 256 0.58 3.07 -18.50
C MET A 256 0.18 4.44 -17.94
N HIS A 257 -0.93 4.95 -18.44
CA HIS A 257 -1.55 6.20 -17.94
C HIS A 257 -2.72 5.94 -16.98
N VAL A 258 -3.12 4.67 -16.87
CA VAL A 258 -4.25 4.18 -16.06
C VAL A 258 -3.90 2.78 -15.58
N ALA A 259 -4.34 2.42 -14.38
CA ALA A 259 -4.19 1.08 -13.80
C ALA A 259 -2.74 0.64 -13.58
N GLU A 260 -1.81 1.59 -13.52
CA GLU A 260 -0.40 1.37 -13.20
C GLU A 260 -0.21 0.78 -11.79
N ASP A 261 -1.17 1.04 -10.90
CA ASP A 261 -1.23 0.48 -9.55
C ASP A 261 -1.67 -0.99 -9.52
N VAL A 262 -2.62 -1.36 -10.39
CA VAL A 262 -3.04 -2.76 -10.59
C VAL A 262 -1.88 -3.58 -11.13
N ASP A 263 -1.22 -3.10 -12.19
CA ASP A 263 -0.04 -3.74 -12.77
C ASP A 263 1.06 -3.94 -11.72
N LEU A 264 1.42 -2.88 -10.99
CA LEU A 264 2.44 -2.97 -9.94
C LEU A 264 2.07 -4.01 -8.88
N CYS A 265 0.82 -4.03 -8.40
CA CYS A 265 0.36 -5.02 -7.43
C CYS A 265 0.54 -6.44 -7.98
N TRP A 266 0.15 -6.68 -9.23
CA TRP A 266 0.25 -7.99 -9.85
C TRP A 266 1.69 -8.42 -10.08
N ARG A 267 2.57 -7.54 -10.59
CA ARG A 267 4.00 -7.85 -10.76
C ARG A 267 4.69 -8.16 -9.43
N LEU A 268 4.37 -7.43 -8.36
CA LEU A 268 4.86 -7.72 -7.01
C LEU A 268 4.41 -9.11 -6.55
N GLN A 269 3.12 -9.42 -6.68
CA GLN A 269 2.55 -10.73 -6.31
C GLN A 269 3.15 -11.88 -7.12
N GLN A 270 3.25 -11.74 -8.45
CA GLN A 270 3.84 -12.74 -9.34
C GLN A 270 5.33 -12.98 -9.04
N SER A 271 6.00 -11.98 -8.48
CA SER A 271 7.38 -12.08 -7.99
C SER A 271 7.51 -12.69 -6.59
N GLY A 272 6.39 -13.16 -6.01
CA GLY A 272 6.35 -13.85 -4.73
C GLY A 272 6.24 -12.93 -3.51
N TRP A 273 6.17 -11.62 -3.69
CA TRP A 273 6.02 -10.67 -2.59
C TRP A 273 4.61 -10.69 -1.99
N ARG A 274 4.50 -10.26 -0.74
CA ARG A 274 3.22 -10.08 -0.03
C ARG A 274 2.84 -8.61 -0.02
N LEU A 275 1.55 -8.36 -0.18
CA LEU A 275 0.97 -7.03 -0.17
C LEU A 275 -0.13 -6.99 0.90
N ARG A 276 -0.25 -5.87 1.60
CA ARG A 276 -1.17 -5.72 2.74
C ARG A 276 -2.02 -4.47 2.63
N TYR A 277 -3.23 -4.57 3.15
CA TYR A 277 -4.15 -3.46 3.32
C TYR A 277 -4.41 -3.24 4.82
N GLU A 278 -4.10 -2.04 5.31
CA GLU A 278 -4.17 -1.65 6.72
C GLU A 278 -5.22 -0.54 6.90
N PRO A 279 -6.46 -0.89 7.29
CA PRO A 279 -7.56 0.07 7.36
C PRO A 279 -7.56 0.95 8.61
N VAL A 280 -6.72 0.66 9.60
CA VAL A 280 -6.50 1.56 10.74
C VAL A 280 -5.76 2.81 10.27
N ALA A 281 -4.79 2.64 9.37
CA ALA A 281 -4.16 3.74 8.65
C ALA A 281 -5.19 4.35 7.69
N ARG A 282 -5.40 5.66 7.79
CA ARG A 282 -6.40 6.37 6.99
C ARG A 282 -5.78 7.54 6.26
N VAL A 283 -6.10 7.64 4.99
CA VAL A 283 -5.74 8.77 4.14
C VAL A 283 -7.00 9.34 3.53
N ALA A 284 -7.22 10.63 3.77
CA ALA A 284 -8.41 11.34 3.31
C ALA A 284 -8.20 11.89 1.90
N HIS A 285 -9.03 11.49 0.95
CA HIS A 285 -8.97 11.95 -0.43
C HIS A 285 -9.96 13.10 -0.66
N ASP A 286 -9.47 14.18 -1.25
CA ASP A 286 -10.27 15.34 -1.63
C ASP A 286 -11.01 15.04 -2.95
N HIS A 287 -12.33 14.86 -2.87
CA HIS A 287 -13.19 14.60 -4.02
C HIS A 287 -13.78 15.88 -4.63
N ARG A 288 -13.18 17.07 -4.39
CA ARG A 288 -13.60 18.35 -4.96
C ARG A 288 -13.38 18.42 -6.48
N ILE A 289 -14.09 17.57 -7.21
CA ILE A 289 -14.22 17.61 -8.65
C ILE A 289 -15.70 17.77 -9.00
N GLY A 290 -15.99 18.66 -9.94
CA GLY A 290 -17.34 18.77 -10.50
C GLY A 290 -17.75 17.47 -11.17
N PHE A 291 -19.05 17.16 -11.17
CA PHE A 291 -19.63 15.92 -11.71
C PHE A 291 -19.09 15.52 -13.09
N ARG A 292 -18.84 16.48 -14.00
CA ARG A 292 -18.27 16.21 -15.33
C ARG A 292 -16.82 15.71 -15.26
N LYS A 293 -15.95 16.37 -14.49
CA LYS A 293 -14.55 15.93 -14.28
C LYS A 293 -14.49 14.59 -13.55
N TRP A 294 -15.42 14.34 -12.64
CA TRP A 294 -15.58 13.03 -11.98
C TRP A 294 -15.95 11.92 -12.97
N PHE A 295 -16.94 12.15 -13.82
CA PHE A 295 -17.37 11.18 -14.82
C PHE A 295 -16.27 10.91 -15.85
N THR A 296 -15.56 11.94 -16.31
CA THR A 296 -14.39 11.79 -17.18
C THR A 296 -13.28 10.99 -16.51
N ARG A 297 -12.97 11.23 -15.23
CA ARG A 297 -11.99 10.42 -14.47
C ARG A 297 -12.46 8.96 -14.36
N LYS A 298 -13.73 8.69 -14.05
CA LYS A 298 -14.26 7.31 -13.98
C LYS A 298 -14.25 6.62 -15.35
N ALA A 299 -14.61 7.31 -16.43
CA ALA A 299 -14.55 6.79 -17.79
C ALA A 299 -13.10 6.48 -18.21
N PHE A 300 -12.16 7.37 -17.87
CA PHE A 300 -10.73 7.15 -18.09
C PHE A 300 -10.20 5.98 -17.25
N TYR A 301 -10.57 5.85 -15.97
CA TYR A 301 -10.22 4.68 -15.16
C TYR A 301 -10.78 3.37 -15.75
N GLY A 302 -11.98 3.43 -16.35
CA GLY A 302 -12.61 2.29 -17.01
C GLY A 302 -11.87 1.77 -18.25
N THR A 303 -10.97 2.55 -18.86
CA THR A 303 -10.16 2.07 -20.00
C THR A 303 -8.95 1.24 -19.56
N GLY A 304 -8.62 1.21 -18.27
CA GLY A 304 -7.46 0.50 -17.72
C GLY A 304 -7.49 -1.03 -17.89
N ALA A 305 -8.65 -1.62 -18.19
CA ALA A 305 -8.75 -3.06 -18.43
C ALA A 305 -8.06 -3.51 -19.74
N ALA A 306 -7.97 -2.65 -20.76
CA ALA A 306 -7.36 -3.02 -22.04
C ALA A 306 -5.82 -3.15 -21.97
N PRO A 307 -5.07 -2.22 -21.33
CA PRO A 307 -3.64 -2.40 -21.10
C PRO A 307 -3.28 -3.62 -20.24
N LEU A 308 -4.14 -3.99 -19.28
CA LEU A 308 -3.91 -5.13 -18.38
C LEU A 308 -4.11 -6.50 -19.05
N ALA A 309 -4.69 -6.55 -20.25
CA ALA A 309 -5.02 -7.77 -20.97
C ALA A 309 -4.03 -8.12 -22.10
N ALA A 310 -3.05 -7.25 -22.35
CA ALA A 310 -1.99 -7.42 -23.35
C ALA A 310 -0.79 -8.19 -22.77
#